data_AF-A0A095WSU3-F1
#
_entry.id   AF-A0A095WSU3-F1
#
_cell.length_a   1.000
_cell.length_b   1.000
_cell.length_c   1.000
_cell.angle_alpha   90.00
_cell.angle_beta   90.00
_cell.angle_gamma   90.00
#
_symmetry.space_group_name_H-M   'P 1'
#
loop_
_entity.id
_entity.type
_entity.pdbx_description
1 polymer ?
#
loop_
_entity_poly.entity_id
_entity_poly.type
_entity_poly.pdbx_seq_one_letter_code
_entity_poly.pdbx_strand_id
1 'polypeptide(L)'
;MLAGREVLSIDCSGIHSTFEPATSSLHIGEAVQRGQRIGEVAPPKQEDSHMRKGDLHWGAKVSRYRYINPLRMLQGHPRLKTLQ
;
A
#
# COMPACT_ATOMS: atom_id res chain seq x y z
N MET A 1 8.43 0.34 10.01
CA MET A 1 7.46 1.24 10.66
C MET A 1 7.73 2.67 10.18
N LEU A 2 6.74 3.39 9.66
CA LEU A 2 6.83 4.79 9.24
C LEU A 2 5.86 5.60 10.10
N ALA A 3 6.33 6.64 10.80
CA ALA A 3 5.48 7.45 11.69
C ALA A 3 4.61 6.62 12.66
N GLY A 4 5.17 5.54 13.21
CA GLY A 4 4.42 4.64 14.11
C GLY A 4 3.49 3.63 13.42
N ARG A 5 3.32 3.69 12.09
CA ARG A 5 2.44 2.80 11.33
C ARG A 5 3.18 1.65 10.67
N GLU A 6 2.49 0.53 10.55
CA GLU A 6 2.96 -0.64 9.81
C GLU A 6 2.78 -0.38 8.31
N VAL A 7 3.87 -0.59 7.59
CA VAL A 7 3.98 -0.27 6.17
C VAL A 7 4.58 -1.46 5.48
N LEU A 8 3.91 -1.92 4.43
CA LEU A 8 4.41 -2.94 3.53
C LEU A 8 4.90 -2.26 2.26
N SER A 9 6.11 -2.59 1.80
CA SER A 9 6.63 -2.14 0.51
C SER A 9 7.07 -3.32 -0.33
N ILE A 10 6.74 -3.27 -1.63
CA ILE A 10 7.10 -4.29 -2.61
C ILE A 10 7.75 -3.59 -3.79
N ASP A 11 8.92 -4.07 -4.21
CA ASP A 11 9.49 -3.74 -5.51
C ASP A 11 9.00 -4.75 -6.55
N CYS A 12 8.42 -4.24 -7.62
CA CYS A 12 8.05 -5.00 -8.80
C CYS A 12 8.74 -4.36 -10.00
N SER A 13 9.88 -4.92 -10.41
CA SER A 13 10.62 -4.48 -11.59
C SER A 13 10.98 -2.98 -11.56
N GLY A 14 11.47 -2.50 -10.41
CA GLY A 14 11.86 -1.10 -10.22
C GLY A 14 10.70 -0.14 -9.88
N ILE A 15 9.47 -0.66 -9.75
CA ILE A 15 8.34 0.08 -9.20
C ILE A 15 8.18 -0.31 -7.74
N HIS A 16 8.48 0.64 -6.85
CA HIS A 16 8.26 0.47 -5.41
C HIS A 16 6.83 0.90 -5.07
N SER A 17 5.99 -0.08 -4.76
CA SER A 17 4.65 0.13 -4.20
C SER A 17 4.69 0.08 -2.69
N THR A 18 3.97 0.98 -2.03
CA THR A 18 3.88 1.09 -0.57
C THR A 18 2.41 1.08 -0.14
N PHE A 19 2.11 0.33 0.91
CA PHE A 19 0.77 0.13 1.45
C PHE A 19 0.76 0.48 2.94
N GLU A 20 -0.16 1.35 3.36
CA GLU A 20 -0.28 1.84 4.73
C GLU A 20 -1.75 2.12 5.09
N PRO A 21 -2.30 1.64 6.21
CA PRO A 21 -1.66 0.73 7.16
C PRO A 21 -1.74 -0.73 6.67
N ALA A 22 -0.63 -1.46 6.74
CA ALA A 22 -0.60 -2.87 6.32
C ALA A 22 0.32 -3.74 7.21
N THR A 23 -0.19 -4.90 7.61
CA THR A 23 0.58 -5.96 8.27
C THR A 23 0.95 -7.06 7.28
N SER A 24 2.07 -7.73 7.52
CA SER A 24 2.48 -8.90 6.75
C SER A 24 3.23 -9.88 7.64
N SER A 25 3.05 -11.17 7.36
CA SER A 25 3.87 -12.24 7.93
C SER A 25 5.11 -12.55 7.08
N LEU A 26 5.26 -11.90 5.91
CA LEU A 26 6.40 -12.10 5.03
C LEU A 26 7.66 -11.45 5.62
N HIS A 27 8.80 -12.05 5.32
CA HIS A 27 10.09 -11.52 5.72
C HIS A 27 10.60 -10.48 4.70
N ILE A 28 11.44 -9.56 5.15
CA ILE A 28 12.11 -8.61 4.25
C ILE A 28 12.99 -9.40 3.26
N GLY A 29 12.83 -9.09 1.97
CA GLY A 29 13.54 -9.77 0.89
C GLY A 29 12.86 -11.06 0.42
N GLU A 30 11.75 -11.46 1.04
CA GLU A 30 10.97 -12.61 0.57
C GLU A 30 10.34 -12.31 -0.80
N ALA A 31 10.58 -13.23 -1.75
CA ALA A 31 10.02 -13.12 -3.09
C ALA A 31 8.53 -13.45 -3.06
N VAL A 32 7.73 -12.66 -3.76
CA VAL A 32 6.29 -12.86 -3.89
C VAL A 32 5.88 -13.01 -5.35
N GLN A 33 4.77 -13.70 -5.58
CA GLN A 33 4.22 -13.90 -6.92
C GLN A 33 2.88 -13.19 -7.11
N ARG A 34 2.52 -12.94 -8.37
CA ARG A 34 1.21 -12.37 -8.71
C ARG A 34 0.09 -13.26 -8.17
N GLY A 35 -0.84 -12.67 -7.42
CA GLY A 35 -1.98 -13.37 -6.81
C GLY A 35 -1.72 -13.92 -5.41
N GLN A 36 -0.46 -13.87 -4.93
CA GLN A 36 -0.14 -14.23 -3.56
C GLN A 36 -0.69 -13.19 -2.58
N ARG A 37 -1.25 -13.65 -1.46
CA ARG A 37 -1.56 -12.77 -0.34
C ARG A 37 -0.25 -12.29 0.28
N ILE A 38 -0.04 -10.97 0.26
CA ILE A 38 1.17 -10.32 0.77
C ILE A 38 1.00 -9.70 2.15
N GLY A 39 -0.23 -9.61 2.65
CA GLY A 39 -0.55 -8.93 3.90
C GLY A 39 -2.04 -8.65 4.04
N GLU A 40 -2.38 -7.89 5.07
CA GLU A 40 -3.73 -7.45 5.40
C GLU A 40 -3.74 -5.96 5.76
N VAL A 41 -4.88 -5.30 5.56
CA VAL A 41 -5.04 -3.90 6.00
C VAL A 41 -5.08 -3.89 7.53
N ALA A 42 -4.13 -3.19 8.14
CA ALA A 42 -4.07 -3.13 9.59
C ALA A 42 -5.25 -2.29 10.13
N PRO A 43 -5.73 -2.56 11.36
CA PRO A 43 -6.76 -1.72 11.97
C PRO A 43 -6.24 -0.28 12.14
N PRO A 44 -7.10 0.75 11.94
CA PRO A 44 -6.71 2.13 12.17
C PRO A 44 -6.30 2.33 13.63
N LYS A 45 -5.20 3.06 13.86
CA LYS A 45 -4.77 3.46 15.20
C LYS A 45 -5.54 4.68 15.67
N GLN A 46 -5.48 4.98 16.97
CA GLN A 46 -6.20 6.10 17.58
C GLN A 46 -5.77 7.48 16.99
N GLU A 47 -4.53 7.55 16.51
CA GLU A 47 -3.95 8.69 15.77
C GLU A 47 -4.42 8.77 14.30
N ASP A 48 -5.16 7.76 13.81
CA ASP A 48 -5.73 7.69 12.46
C ASP A 48 -7.21 8.07 12.47
N SER A 49 -7.58 9.14 13.18
CA SER A 49 -8.99 9.53 13.42
C SER A 49 -9.85 9.71 12.15
N HIS A 50 -9.21 9.91 11.00
CA HIS A 50 -9.87 10.05 9.69
C HIS A 50 -9.98 8.74 8.89
N MET A 51 -9.31 7.67 9.32
CA MET A 51 -9.35 6.38 8.66
C MET A 51 -10.47 5.50 9.19
N ARG A 52 -11.17 4.82 8.28
CA ARG A 52 -12.12 3.77 8.60
C ARG A 52 -11.46 2.40 8.47
N LYS A 53 -12.10 1.39 9.07
CA LYS A 53 -11.70 0.00 8.88
C LYS A 53 -11.70 -0.34 7.38
N GLY A 54 -10.56 -0.82 6.89
CA GLY A 54 -10.38 -1.20 5.48
C GLY A 54 -9.89 -0.08 4.57
N ASP A 55 -9.74 1.15 5.07
CA ASP A 55 -9.07 2.20 4.32
C ASP A 55 -7.58 1.86 4.16
N LEU A 56 -7.05 2.10 2.96
CA LEU A 56 -5.66 1.81 2.62
C LEU A 56 -5.09 2.94 1.76
N HIS A 57 -3.94 3.46 2.16
CA HIS A 57 -3.09 4.30 1.33
C HIS A 57 -2.18 3.44 0.47
N TRP A 58 -2.17 3.75 -0.83
CA TRP A 58 -1.27 3.15 -1.79
C TRP A 58 -0.41 4.24 -2.43
N GLY A 59 0.90 4.15 -2.24
CA GLY A 59 1.90 4.98 -2.91
C GLY A 59 2.69 4.17 -3.92
N ALA A 60 3.16 4.82 -4.99
CA ALA A 60 4.04 4.20 -5.98
C ALA A 60 5.15 5.17 -6.41
N LYS A 61 6.39 4.68 -6.48
CA LYS A 61 7.54 5.42 -7.02
C LYS A 61 8.37 4.54 -7.95
N VAL A 62 8.97 5.17 -8.96
CA VAL A 62 9.83 4.52 -9.97
C VAL A 62 11.31 4.84 -9.77
N SER A 63 11.61 5.70 -8.80
CA SER A 63 12.96 6.03 -8.36
C SER A 63 12.90 6.57 -6.93
N ARG A 64 14.06 6.92 -6.37
CA ARG A 64 14.14 7.50 -5.03
C ARG A 64 13.25 8.73 -4.83
N TYR A 65 13.08 9.55 -5.87
CA TYR A 65 12.41 10.86 -5.78
C TYR A 65 11.20 11.02 -6.70
N ARG A 66 10.93 10.05 -7.60
CA ARG A 66 9.85 10.16 -8.58
C ARG A 66 8.66 9.30 -8.18
N TYR A 67 7.64 9.93 -7.62
CA TYR A 67 6.32 9.34 -7.40
C TYR A 67 5.51 9.34 -8.71
N ILE A 68 4.66 8.33 -8.85
CA ILE A 68 3.71 8.21 -9.95
C ILE A 68 2.30 8.04 -9.39
N ASN A 69 1.28 8.36 -10.19
CA ASN A 69 -0.10 8.06 -9.83
C ASN A 69 -0.31 6.53 -9.85
N PRO A 70 -0.54 5.89 -8.69
CA PRO A 70 -0.65 4.44 -8.61
C PRO A 70 -1.89 3.90 -9.33
N LEU A 71 -2.94 4.72 -9.51
CA LEU A 71 -4.15 4.31 -10.24
C LEU A 71 -3.85 3.89 -11.70
N ARG A 72 -2.73 4.34 -12.26
CA ARG A 72 -2.27 3.93 -13.60
C ARG A 72 -1.81 2.46 -13.67
N MET A 73 -1.62 1.80 -12.53
CA MET A 73 -1.18 0.41 -12.43
C MET A 73 -2.35 -0.57 -12.24
N LEU A 74 -3.57 -0.07 -12.01
CA LEU A 74 -4.75 -0.92 -11.89
C LEU A 74 -5.15 -1.46 -13.26
N GLN A 75 -5.58 -2.72 -13.29
CA GLN A 75 -6.28 -3.29 -14.43
C GLN A 75 -7.78 -3.04 -14.24
N GLY A 76 -8.42 -2.44 -15.25
CA GLY A 76 -9.85 -2.08 -15.23
C GLY A 76 -10.13 -0.63 -14.83
N HIS A 77 -11.40 -0.31 -14.63
CA HIS A 77 -11.85 1.05 -14.31
C HIS A 77 -11.87 1.28 -12.79
N PRO A 78 -11.01 2.14 -12.23
CA PRO A 78 -11.07 2.46 -10.81
C PRO A 78 -12.41 3.10 -10.47
N ARG A 79 -13.06 2.64 -9.40
CA ARG A 79 -14.27 3.27 -8.86
C ARG A 79 -13.85 4.23 -7.76
N LEU A 80 -13.91 5.52 -8.06
CA LEU A 80 -13.67 6.57 -7.06
C LEU A 80 -14.99 6.90 -6.38
N LYS A 81 -15.02 6.80 -5.04
CA LYS A 81 -16.14 7.31 -4.26
C LYS A 81 -15.92 8.81 -4.06
N THR A 82 -16.89 9.62 -4.43
CA THR A 82 -16.83 11.06 -4.18
C THR A 82 -16.71 11.29 -2.67
N LEU A 83 -15.87 12.25 -2.26
CA LEU A 83 -15.83 12.73 -0.89
C LEU A 83 -17.21 13.34 -0.59
N GLN A 84 -17.97 12.70 0.30
CA GLN A 84 -19.20 13.25 0.88
C GLN A 84 -18.86 14.03 2.14
#